data_AF-X7F3H8-F1
#
_entry.id   AF-X7F3H8-F1
#
_cell.length_a   1.000
_cell.length_b   1.000
_cell.length_c   1.000
_cell.angle_alpha   90.00
_cell.angle_beta   90.00
_cell.angle_gamma   90.00
#
_symmetry.space_group_name_H-M   'P 1'
#
loop_
_entity.id
_entity.type
_entity.pdbx_description
1 polymer ?
#
loop_
_entity_poly.entity_id
_entity_poly.type
_entity_poly.pdbx_seq_one_letter_code
_entity_poly.pdbx_strand_id
1 'polypeptide(L)' 'MSWGIAFFPDPRTWRIGKWEPTYTDGSPVGVMWCFGPIALLFDDEPSE' A
#
# COMPACT_ATOMS: atom_id res chain seq x y z
N MET A 1 5.01 11.32 -9.19
CA MET A 1 4.37 11.15 -7.87
C MET A 1 2.86 10.99 -7.95
N SER A 2 2.36 9.76 -8.04
CA SER A 2 0.93 9.43 -7.85
C SER A 2 0.72 8.84 -6.46
N TRP A 3 -0.44 9.10 -5.87
CA TRP A 3 -0.86 8.53 -4.59
C TRP A 3 -2.31 8.07 -4.68
N GLY A 4 -2.67 7.09 -3.85
CA GLY A 4 -4.02 6.54 -3.80
C GLY A 4 -4.47 6.24 -2.37
N ILE A 5 -5.79 6.14 -2.18
CA ILE A 5 -6.41 5.69 -0.92
C ILE A 5 -7.19 4.41 -1.21
N ALA A 6 -6.95 3.38 -0.41
CA ALA A 6 -7.74 2.15 -0.41
C ALA A 6 -8.51 2.01 0.90
N PHE A 7 -9.74 1.48 0.79
CA PHE A 7 -10.59 1.17 1.94
C PHE A 7 -10.81 -0.33 2.04
N PHE A 8 -10.59 -0.88 3.23
CA PHE A 8 -10.74 -2.31 3.54
C PHE A 8 -11.98 -2.51 4.42
N PRO A 9 -13.12 -2.97 3.86
CA PRO A 9 -14.36 -3.08 4.61
C PRO A 9 -14.37 -4.26 5.60
N ASP A 10 -13.51 -5.27 5.41
CA ASP A 10 -13.39 -6.42 6.31
C ASP A 10 -12.33 -6.16 7.40
N PRO A 11 -12.69 -6.12 8.69
CA PRO A 11 -11.75 -5.96 9.79
C PRO A 11 -10.64 -7.02 9.84
N ARG A 12 -10.86 -8.21 9.28
CA ARG A 12 -9.86 -9.28 9.24
C ARG A 12 -8.70 -8.99 8.29
N THR A 13 -8.89 -8.08 7.34
CA THR A 13 -7.86 -7.67 6.40
C THR A 13 -7.14 -6.40 6.83
N TRP A 14 -7.55 -5.79 7.94
CA TRP A 14 -6.95 -4.56 8.44
C TRP A 14 -5.51 -4.79 8.86
N ARG A 15 -4.66 -3.81 8.53
CA ARG A 15 -3.25 -3.80 8.88
C ARG A 15 -2.91 -2.48 9.55
N ILE A 16 -1.85 -2.48 10.34
CA ILE A 16 -1.31 -1.28 10.98
C ILE A 16 0.18 -1.24 10.66
N GLY A 17 0.64 -0.09 10.14
CA GLY A 17 2.05 0.16 9.84
C GLY A 17 2.38 0.15 8.35
N LYS A 18 3.69 0.13 8.05
CA LYS A 18 4.25 0.13 6.69
C LYS A 18 4.12 -1.28 6.09
N TRP A 19 3.63 -1.36 4.87
CA TRP A 19 3.57 -2.58 4.06
C TRP A 19 4.01 -2.28 2.64
N GLU A 20 4.74 -3.20 2.03
CA GLU A 20 5.24 -3.09 0.66
C GLU A 20 4.43 -4.04 -0.22
N PRO A 21 3.36 -3.55 -0.89
CA PRO A 21 2.61 -4.36 -1.83
C PRO A 21 3.49 -4.73 -3.02
N THR A 22 3.45 -6.00 -3.41
CA THR A 22 4.14 -6.54 -4.59
C THR A 22 3.15 -6.82 -5.71
N TYR A 23 3.58 -6.57 -6.94
CA TYR A 23 2.91 -7.00 -8.16
C TYR A 23 2.97 -8.53 -8.27
N THR A 24 2.17 -9.09 -9.19
CA THR A 24 2.13 -10.54 -9.46
C THR A 24 3.45 -11.09 -10.00
N ASP A 25 4.30 -10.23 -10.57
CA ASP A 25 5.64 -10.56 -11.05
C ASP A 25 6.73 -10.47 -9.95
N GLY A 26 6.36 -10.08 -8.73
CA GLY A 26 7.27 -9.92 -7.59
C GLY A 26 7.88 -8.53 -7.46
N SER A 27 7.61 -7.60 -8.37
CA SER A 27 8.14 -6.23 -8.31
C SER A 27 7.38 -5.41 -7.25
N PRO A 28 8.05 -4.57 -6.44
CA PRO A 28 7.37 -3.67 -5.51
C PRO A 28 6.55 -2.63 -6.28
N VAL A 29 5.30 -2.43 -5.86
CA VAL A 29 4.37 -1.45 -6.46
C VAL A 29 4.61 -0.06 -5.89
N GLY A 30 5.03 0.00 -4.63
CA GLY A 30 5.07 1.22 -3.85
C GLY A 30 5.12 0.92 -2.36
N VAL A 31 5.00 1.98 -1.57
CA VAL A 31 4.89 1.88 -0.11
C VAL A 31 3.46 2.17 0.31
N MET A 32 2.91 1.27 1.13
CA MET A 32 1.57 1.42 1.70
C MET A 32 1.64 1.65 3.21
N TRP A 33 0.96 2.69 3.70
CA TRP A 33 0.80 2.96 5.13
C TRP A 33 -0.64 2.67 5.56
N CYS A 34 -0.82 1.74 6.48
CA CYS A 34 -2.13 1.24 6.90
C CYS A 34 -2.52 1.73 8.31
N PHE A 35 -3.77 2.15 8.45
CA PHE A 35 -4.38 2.62 9.70
C PHE A 35 -5.76 1.97 9.87
N GLY A 36 -5.79 0.64 10.03
CA GLY A 36 -7.03 -0.12 10.16
C GLY A 36 -7.75 -0.25 8.80
N PRO A 37 -8.95 0.34 8.62
CA PRO A 37 -9.69 0.25 7.35
C PRO A 37 -9.12 1.09 6.22
N ILE A 38 -8.17 1.99 6.48
CA ILE A 38 -7.65 2.94 5.50
C ILE A 38 -6.20 2.59 5.21
N ALA A 39 -5.83 2.61 3.93
CA ALA A 39 -4.43 2.60 3.52
C ALA A 39 -4.10 3.68 2.50
N LEU A 40 -2.92 4.27 2.65
CA LEU A 40 -2.35 5.25 1.74
C LEU A 40 -1.27 4.57 0.91
N LEU A 41 -1.42 4.56 -0.41
CA LEU A 41 -0.44 4.03 -1.35
C LEU A 41 0.36 5.19 -1.96
N PHE A 42 1.68 5.08 -1.92
CA PHE A 42 2.61 5.97 -2.59
C PHE A 42 3.37 5.16 -3.64
N ASP A 43 3.37 5.62 -4.89
CA ASP A 43 4.24 5.04 -5.91
C ASP A 43 5.70 5.15 -5.44
N ASP A 44 6.46 4.06 -5.57
CA ASP A 44 7.91 4.15 -5.47
C ASP A 44 8.37 4.88 -6.74
N GLU A 45 8.89 6.09 -6.60
CA GLU A 45 9.60 6.70 -7.74
C GLU A 45 10.82 5.81 -8.00
N PRO A 46 11.09 5.41 -9.26
CA PRO A 46 12.29 4.65 -9.57
C PRO A 46 13.47 5.50 -9.08
N SER A 47 14.22 4.98 -8.11
CA SER A 47 15.47 5.58 -7.67
C SER A 47 16.41 5.58 -8.87
N GLU A 48 16.68 6.78 -9.41
CA GLU A 48 17.75 7.01 -10.41
C GLU A 48 19.11 6.49 -9.91
#